data_AF-A0A5N7ZMX2-F1
#
_entry.id   AF-A0A5N7ZMX2-F1
#
_cell.length_a   1.000
_cell.length_b   1.000
_cell.length_c   1.000
_cell.angle_alpha   90.00
_cell.angle_beta   90.00
_cell.angle_gamma   90.00
#
_symmetry.space_group_name_H-M   'P 1'
#
loop_
_entity.id
_entity.type
_entity.pdbx_description
1 polymer ?
#
loop_
_entity_poly.entity_id
_entity_poly.type
_entity_poly.pdbx_seq_one_letter_code
_entity_poly.pdbx_strand_id
1 'polypeptide(L)' 'MEKDQAPPLLYRLAPHDPAGHRYRITLTIPAPSPGGQRLSLPAWIPGSYLIRDFSRQIESLAAYSGTRRVAVDKTDN' A
#
# COMPACT_ATOMS: atom_id res chain seq x y z
N MET A 1 0.90 7.00 -29.50
CA MET A 1 0.57 7.61 -28.19
C MET A 1 1.61 7.08 -27.22
N GLU A 2 2.63 7.89 -26.94
CA GLU A 2 3.67 7.57 -25.97
C GLU A 2 2.98 7.31 -24.63
N LYS A 3 3.12 6.10 -24.07
CA LYS A 3 2.77 5.90 -22.67
C LYS A 3 3.80 6.68 -21.89
N ASP A 4 3.40 7.79 -21.25
CA ASP A 4 4.19 8.41 -20.20
C ASP A 4 4.58 7.31 -19.21
N GLN A 5 5.85 6.91 -19.25
CA GLN A 5 6.37 5.87 -18.37
C GLN A 5 6.57 6.49 -17.00
N ALA A 6 5.49 6.54 -16.22
CA ALA A 6 5.62 6.80 -14.79
C ALA A 6 6.61 5.78 -14.19
N PRO A 7 7.55 6.24 -13.35
CA PRO A 7 8.53 5.34 -12.75
C PRO A 7 7.82 4.23 -11.96
N PRO A 8 8.36 3.01 -11.94
CA PRO A 8 7.66 1.86 -11.38
C PRO A 8 7.43 2.03 -9.88
N LEU A 9 6.30 1.51 -9.40
CA LEU A 9 6.08 1.31 -7.98
C LEU A 9 6.97 0.19 -7.47
N LEU A 10 7.62 0.40 -6.33
CA LEU A 10 8.49 -0.61 -5.73
C LEU A 10 7.84 -1.14 -4.46
N TYR A 11 7.65 -2.46 -4.40
CA TYR A 11 7.14 -3.15 -3.22
C TYR A 11 8.25 -4.02 -2.62
N ARG A 12 8.49 -3.87 -1.32
CA ARG A 12 9.35 -4.76 -0.55
C ARG A 12 8.54 -5.45 0.53
N LEU A 13 8.60 -6.78 0.56
CA LEU A 13 7.96 -7.60 1.57
C LEU A 13 9.05 -8.23 2.44
N ALA A 14 8.93 -8.10 3.75
CA ALA A 14 9.84 -8.71 4.70
C ALA A 14 9.04 -9.46 5.79
N PRO A 15 9.35 -10.73 6.08
CA PRO A 15 8.79 -11.41 7.26
C PRO A 15 9.28 -10.67 8.51
N HIS A 16 8.39 -9.92 9.16
CA HIS A 16 8.78 -9.06 10.28
C HIS A 16 8.70 -9.82 11.61
N ASP A 17 7.65 -10.63 11.75
CA ASP A 17 7.40 -11.50 12.88
C ASP A 17 6.71 -12.77 12.34
N PRO A 18 7.50 -13.79 11.92
CA PRO A 18 6.97 -15.00 11.32
C PRO A 18 6.05 -15.81 12.25
N ALA A 19 6.36 -15.83 13.55
CA ALA A 19 5.56 -16.55 14.54
C ALA A 19 4.18 -15.88 14.74
N GLY A 20 4.13 -14.55 14.67
CA GLY A 20 2.89 -13.78 14.65
C GLY A 20 2.24 -13.65 13.27
N HIS A 21 2.79 -14.31 12.23
CA HIS A 21 2.33 -14.22 10.84
C HIS A 21 2.32 -12.79 10.26
N ARG A 22 3.22 -11.90 10.71
CA ARG A 22 3.25 -10.50 10.27
C ARG A 22 4.33 -10.25 9.22
N TYR A 23 3.92 -9.53 8.19
CA TYR A 23 4.81 -8.98 7.17
C TYR A 23 4.93 -7.47 7.32
N ARG A 24 6.14 -6.95 7.11
CA ARG A 24 6.36 -5.53 6.85
C ARG A 24 6.39 -5.32 5.35
N ILE A 25 5.49 -4.48 4.88
CA ILE A 25 5.41 -4.05 3.48
C ILE A 25 5.94 -2.62 3.39
N THR A 26 6.82 -2.36 2.43
CA THR A 26 7.26 -1.00 2.07
C THR A 26 6.87 -0.76 0.62
N LEU A 27 6.06 0.27 0.38
CA LEU A 27 5.69 0.76 -0.95
C LEU A 27 6.41 2.09 -1.19
N THR A 28 7.21 2.16 -2.25
CA THR A 28 7.82 3.39 -2.74
C THR A 28 7.11 3.85 -4.00
N ILE A 29 6.66 5.11 -3.98
CA ILE A 29 5.94 5.76 -5.07
C ILE A 29 6.84 6.91 -5.54
N PRO A 30 7.55 6.78 -6.68
CA PRO A 30 8.59 7.75 -7.03
C PRO A 30 8.02 9.11 -7.45
N ALA A 31 6.81 9.14 -8.01
CA ALA A 31 6.10 10.34 -8.40
C ALA A 31 4.66 10.30 -7.83
N PRO A 32 4.46 10.60 -6.52
CA PRO A 32 3.13 10.60 -5.92
C PRO A 32 2.29 11.77 -6.44
N SER A 33 0.96 11.61 -6.43
CA SER A 33 0.03 12.68 -6.81
C SER A 33 0.25 13.97 -5.98
N PRO A 34 0.39 15.15 -6.60
CA PRO A 34 0.57 16.42 -5.88
C PRO A 34 -0.58 16.79 -4.96
N GLY A 35 -1.81 16.35 -5.28
CA GLY A 35 -3.01 16.58 -4.46
C GLY A 35 -3.18 15.60 -3.29
N GLY A 36 -2.21 14.70 -3.10
CA GLY A 36 -2.30 13.59 -2.15
C GLY A 36 -2.44 12.25 -2.86
N GLN A 37 -1.72 11.26 -2.36
CA GLN A 37 -1.72 9.91 -2.92
C GLN A 37 -2.79 9.06 -2.27
N ARG A 38 -3.76 8.60 -3.08
CA ARG A 38 -4.73 7.59 -2.65
C ARG A 38 -4.17 6.19 -2.91
N LEU A 39 -4.34 5.30 -1.93
CA LEU A 39 -4.02 3.88 -2.01
C LEU A 39 -5.28 3.09 -1.69
N SER A 40 -5.43 1.92 -2.29
CA SER A 40 -6.52 1.01 -2.02
C SER A 40 -6.04 -0.44 -2.08
N LEU A 41 -6.74 -1.31 -1.37
CA LEU A 41 -6.62 -2.75 -1.52
C LEU A 41 -7.87 -3.28 -2.23
N PRO A 42 -7.74 -4.35 -3.03
CA PRO A 42 -8.90 -4.94 -3.67
C PRO A 42 -9.84 -5.52 -2.61
N ALA A 43 -11.15 -5.51 -2.85
CA ALA A 43 -12.12 -6.18 -1.98
C ALA A 43 -12.44 -7.62 -2.44
N TRP A 44 -11.68 -8.14 -3.41
CA TRP A 44 -11.94 -9.41 -4.09
C TRP A 44 -10.64 -9.95 -4.72
N ILE A 45 -10.51 -11.27 -4.81
CA ILE A 45 -9.41 -11.93 -5.54
C ILE A 45 -9.94 -12.82 -6.66
N PRO A 46 -9.29 -12.84 -7.83
CA PRO A 46 -9.66 -13.73 -8.94
C PRO A 46 -9.84 -15.18 -8.50
N GLY A 47 -10.95 -15.79 -8.92
CA GLY A 47 -11.31 -17.18 -8.58
C GLY A 47 -12.07 -17.35 -7.26
N SER A 48 -12.23 -16.31 -6.44
CA SER A 48 -13.15 -16.32 -5.30
C SER A 48 -14.50 -15.73 -5.69
N TYR A 49 -15.60 -16.22 -5.13
CA TYR A 49 -16.92 -15.57 -5.27
C TYR A 49 -17.31 -14.78 -4.02
N LEU A 50 -16.38 -14.58 -3.10
CA LEU A 50 -16.62 -13.91 -1.84
C LEU A 50 -15.91 -12.56 -1.81
N ILE A 51 -16.61 -11.56 -1.27
CA ILE A 51 -16.00 -10.28 -0.90
C ILE A 51 -15.04 -10.52 0.27
N ARG A 52 -13.95 -9.76 0.27
CA ARG A 52 -12.88 -9.79 1.26
C ARG A 52 -12.58 -8.38 1.74
N ASP A 53 -12.47 -8.24 3.04
CA ASP A 53 -11.92 -7.05 3.66
C ASP A 53 -10.44 -7.34 3.95
N PHE A 54 -9.55 -7.09 2.97
CA PHE A 54 -8.11 -7.30 3.17
C PHE A 54 -7.45 -6.17 3.95
N SER A 55 -8.03 -4.97 3.89
CA SER A 55 -7.45 -3.78 4.51
C SER A 55 -7.53 -3.82 6.04
N ARG A 56 -8.44 -4.64 6.61
CA ARG A 56 -8.45 -4.97 8.06
C ARG A 56 -7.16 -5.58 8.59
N GLN A 57 -6.33 -6.16 7.73
CA GLN A 57 -5.05 -6.78 8.13
C GLN A 57 -3.90 -5.76 8.19
N ILE A 58 -4.15 -4.50 7.82
CA ILE A 58 -3.18 -3.41 8.03
C ILE A 58 -3.25 -2.99 9.50
N GLU A 59 -2.34 -3.54 10.31
CA GLU A 59 -2.22 -3.21 11.73
C GLU A 59 -1.71 -1.78 11.97
N SER A 60 -0.78 -1.31 11.13
CA SER A 60 -0.20 0.02 11.24
C SER A 60 0.23 0.56 9.88
N LEU A 61 0.11 1.88 9.71
CA LEU A 61 0.49 2.57 8.48
C LEU A 61 1.21 3.88 8.81
N ALA A 62 2.35 4.10 8.17
CA ALA A 62 3.07 5.35 8.22
C ALA A 62 3.62 5.66 6.83
N ALA A 63 3.66 6.93 6.47
CA ALA A 63 4.19 7.39 5.20
C ALA A 63 5.20 8.52 5.41
N TYR A 64 6.17 8.59 4.51
CA TYR A 64 7.24 9.57 4.52
C TYR A 64 7.46 10.11 3.10
N SER A 65 7.73 11.41 3.01
CA SER A 65 8.25 12.05 1.80
C SER A 65 9.68 12.52 2.11
N GLY A 66 10.66 11.82 1.54
CA GLY A 66 12.04 11.91 2.02
C GLY A 66 12.14 11.51 3.49
N THR A 67 12.66 12.40 4.33
CA THR A 67 12.75 12.19 5.78
C THR A 67 11.54 12.70 6.56
N ARG A 68 10.63 13.44 5.91
CA ARG A 68 9.47 14.06 6.56
C ARG A 68 8.32 13.07 6.65
N ARG A 69 7.82 12.81 7.86
CA ARG A 69 6.57 12.07 8.06
C ARG A 69 5.40 12.86 7.49
N VAL A 70 4.55 12.20 6.71
CA VAL A 70 3.32 12.80 6.16
C VAL A 70 2.09 12.21 6.85
N ALA A 71 1.01 12.99 6.92
CA ALA A 71 -0.25 12.53 7.46
C ALA A 71 -0.82 11.42 6.58
N VAL A 72 -1.41 10.43 7.22
CA VAL A 72 -2.09 9.32 6.57
C VAL A 72 -3.49 9.26 7.13
N ASP A 73 -4.47 9.25 6.25
CA ASP A 73 -5.86 9.04 6.61
C ASP A 73 -6.31 7.66 6.14
N LYS A 74 -6.86 6.86 7.06
CA LYS A 74 -7.36 5.52 6.77
C LYS A 74 -8.86 5.64 6.47
N THR A 75 -9.18 5.72 5.18
CA THR A 75 -10.54 6.03 4.70
C THR A 75 -11.48 4.81 4.63
N ASP A 76 -10.95 3.61 4.83
CA ASP A 76 -11.68 2.33 4.81
C ASP A 76 -11.00 1.36 5.78
N ASN A 77 -11.51 0.13 5.95
CA ASN A 77 -11.14 -0.77 7.03
C ASN A 77 -9.79 -1.42 6.88
#